data_AF-A0A9Q0ZJ47-F1
#
_entry.id   AF-A0A9Q0ZJ47-F1
#
_cell.length_a   1.000
_cell.length_b   1.000
_cell.length_c   1.000
_cell.angle_alpha   90.00
_cell.angle_beta   90.00
_cell.angle_gamma   90.00
#
_symmetry.space_group_name_H-M   'P 1'
#
loop_
_entity.id
_entity.type
_entity.pdbx_description
1 polymer ?
#
loop_
_entity_poly.entity_id
_entity_poly.type
_entity_poly.pdbx_seq_one_letter_code
_entity_poly.pdbx_strand_id
1 'polypeptide(L)'
;MGASSSKEQNVSSEQREVESLAASTGSTSLLQNAFSKLVDPQTNAIPLQSLQVFAKSPKTNRGNAFSLNYKSTECEALKMPDSLLGLLNHLGPSIVDLFFITDKGGVNWIEFVRGYLKCCGRMPVSGLLNTLLRLFSATGVKAGIPLKLEVEAIDDGDYKINGSLLPIDVLMFLWMCWAMLWNSKTWNVFKEKECLYLPDISPLVLSAVVSCAEGGIGLELWDCDVSVLDVQLPVGKFLTWMLTTVTNLTECFTQFVNARLQNCTSSEQGTPESSSSSLREISSEKAGNSRLLTCGKAWAISLTIRSTISQEILNPYFPSNSDASDENLIYRSSLHGKGLNRFWSNVEAYLGPLLILISATSGDANEDCTNSRKWVVGALIHQGF
;
A
#
# COMPACT_ATOMS: atom_id res chain seq x y z
N MET A 1 -41.82 41.92 20.57
CA MET A 1 -40.84 41.76 19.47
C MET A 1 -39.48 41.46 20.10
N GLY A 2 -39.16 40.17 20.26
CA GLY A 2 -37.87 39.73 20.80
C GLY A 2 -36.95 39.34 19.65
N ALA A 3 -35.99 40.20 19.32
CA ALA A 3 -34.93 39.85 18.39
C ALA A 3 -33.92 38.96 19.14
N SER A 4 -33.94 37.66 18.82
CA SER A 4 -32.90 36.72 19.24
C SER A 4 -31.64 37.01 18.43
N SER A 5 -30.61 37.57 19.05
CA SER A 5 -29.30 37.70 18.41
C SER A 5 -28.63 36.33 18.39
N SER A 6 -28.80 35.59 17.29
CA SER A 6 -27.91 34.48 16.98
C SER A 6 -26.52 35.06 16.74
N LYS A 7 -25.57 34.75 17.63
CA LYS A 7 -24.14 34.95 17.36
C LYS A 7 -23.80 34.11 16.14
N GLU A 8 -23.71 34.73 14.96
CA GLU A 8 -23.02 34.14 13.82
C GLU A 8 -21.58 33.87 14.29
N GLN A 9 -21.23 32.59 14.43
CA GLN A 9 -19.84 32.20 14.57
C GLN A 9 -19.11 32.64 13.30
N ASN A 10 -18.29 33.69 13.41
CA ASN A 10 -17.35 34.12 12.37
C ASN A 10 -16.29 33.02 12.16
N VAL A 11 -16.67 31.96 11.47
CA VAL A 11 -15.73 30.97 10.91
C VAL A 11 -14.98 31.66 9.78
N SER A 12 -13.64 31.62 9.80
CA SER A 12 -12.84 32.26 8.76
C SER A 12 -13.18 31.67 7.38
N SER A 13 -13.06 32.47 6.32
CA SER A 13 -13.30 32.01 4.94
C SER A 13 -12.43 30.80 4.59
N GLU A 14 -11.20 30.80 5.08
CA GLU A 14 -10.23 29.72 4.92
C GLU A 14 -10.70 28.41 5.59
N GLN A 15 -11.20 28.46 6.82
CA GLN A 15 -11.73 27.28 7.50
C GLN A 15 -12.93 26.71 6.75
N ARG A 16 -13.84 27.57 6.27
CA ARG A 16 -15.03 27.13 5.52
C ARG A 16 -14.65 26.44 4.20
N GLU A 17 -13.63 26.93 3.51
CA GLU A 17 -13.14 26.32 2.27
C GLU A 17 -12.55 24.93 2.51
N VAL A 18 -11.65 24.82 3.49
CA VAL A 18 -10.97 23.56 3.84
C VAL A 18 -11.98 22.51 4.33
N GLU A 19 -12.97 22.90 5.13
CA GLU A 19 -14.05 22.01 5.58
C GLU A 19 -14.97 21.58 4.44
N SER A 20 -15.27 22.46 3.49
CA SER A 20 -16.06 22.12 2.29
C SER A 20 -15.35 21.07 1.43
N LEU A 21 -14.04 21.23 1.23
CA LEU A 21 -13.22 20.26 0.50
C LEU A 21 -13.19 18.91 1.24
N ALA A 22 -13.04 18.89 2.56
CA ALA A 22 -13.08 17.66 3.36
C ALA A 22 -14.48 17.01 3.39
N ALA A 23 -15.55 17.80 3.36
CA ALA A 23 -16.90 17.27 3.23
C ALA A 23 -17.10 16.52 1.91
N SER A 24 -16.45 16.98 0.83
CA SER A 24 -16.49 16.28 -0.47
C SER A 24 -15.85 14.88 -0.43
N THR A 25 -14.97 14.58 0.53
CA THR A 25 -14.39 13.24 0.72
C THR A 25 -15.26 12.33 1.59
N GLY A 26 -16.33 12.85 2.19
CA GLY A 26 -17.18 12.13 3.13
C GLY A 26 -16.49 11.83 4.47
N SER A 27 -15.38 12.50 4.79
CA SER A 27 -14.51 12.17 5.94
C SER A 27 -14.63 13.16 7.09
N THR A 28 -15.54 14.14 7.03
CA THR A 28 -15.66 15.21 8.04
C THR A 28 -15.85 14.66 9.45
N SER A 29 -16.75 13.69 9.64
CA SER A 29 -17.01 13.08 10.95
C SER A 29 -15.78 12.33 11.49
N LEU A 30 -15.07 11.61 10.62
CA LEU A 30 -13.82 10.94 10.96
C LEU A 30 -12.77 11.95 11.43
N LEU A 31 -12.60 13.05 10.70
CA LEU A 31 -11.63 14.09 11.03
C LEU A 31 -11.96 14.80 12.34
N GLN A 32 -13.22 15.17 12.56
CA GLN A 32 -13.66 15.80 13.82
C GLN A 32 -13.42 14.87 15.01
N ASN A 33 -13.75 13.58 14.87
CA ASN A 33 -13.54 12.57 15.92
C ASN A 33 -12.05 12.32 16.18
N ALA A 34 -11.21 12.28 15.13
CA ALA A 34 -9.78 12.11 15.28
C ALA A 34 -9.15 13.33 15.95
N PHE A 35 -9.47 14.54 15.47
CA PHE A 35 -8.94 15.80 15.99
C PHE A 35 -9.30 15.99 17.47
N SER A 36 -10.57 15.81 17.84
CA SER A 36 -11.01 15.94 19.25
C SER A 36 -10.29 14.98 20.21
N LYS A 37 -9.76 13.86 19.73
CA LYS A 37 -8.98 12.91 20.54
C LYS A 37 -7.48 13.18 20.56
N LEU A 38 -6.97 13.88 19.55
CA LEU A 38 -5.54 14.17 19.36
C LEU A 38 -5.13 15.54 19.91
N VAL A 39 -6.08 16.47 20.01
CA VAL A 39 -5.84 17.83 20.50
C VAL A 39 -5.46 17.82 21.98
N ASP A 40 -4.46 18.65 22.31
CA ASP A 40 -4.19 19.04 23.69
C ASP A 40 -5.25 20.06 24.15
N PRO A 41 -6.04 19.77 25.21
CA PRO A 41 -7.07 20.67 25.73
C PRO A 41 -6.54 22.04 26.15
N GLN A 42 -5.24 22.18 26.45
CA GLN A 42 -4.65 23.44 26.90
C GLN A 42 -4.27 24.36 25.75
N THR A 43 -3.79 23.80 24.63
CA THR A 43 -3.31 24.58 23.47
C THR A 43 -4.32 24.61 22.32
N ASN A 44 -5.34 23.76 22.36
CA ASN A 44 -6.32 23.55 21.28
C ASN A 44 -5.65 23.22 19.93
N ALA A 45 -4.47 22.60 19.98
CA ALA A 45 -3.69 22.16 18.84
C ALA A 45 -3.19 20.73 19.09
N ILE A 46 -2.93 19.99 18.02
CA ILE A 46 -2.31 18.66 18.12
C ILE A 46 -0.79 18.85 18.23
N PRO A 47 -0.14 18.37 19.30
CA PRO A 47 1.32 18.38 19.36
C PRO A 47 1.91 17.55 18.22
N LEU A 48 2.91 18.08 17.51
CA LEU A 48 3.56 17.40 16.37
C LEU A 48 4.07 16.00 16.77
N GLN A 49 4.61 15.88 17.99
CA GLN A 49 5.03 14.61 18.56
C GLN A 49 3.89 13.61 18.66
N SER A 50 2.66 14.04 18.98
CA SER A 50 1.49 13.14 19.03
C SER A 50 1.13 12.56 17.65
N LEU A 51 1.45 13.27 16.56
CA LEU A 51 1.28 12.77 15.18
C LEU A 51 2.45 11.87 14.74
N GLN A 52 3.69 12.22 15.12
CA GLN A 52 4.91 11.52 14.71
C GLN A 52 5.20 10.26 15.54
N VAL A 53 5.09 10.38 16.86
CA VAL A 53 5.55 9.45 17.89
C VAL A 53 4.54 9.44 19.02
N PHE A 54 3.63 8.47 19.03
CA PHE A 54 2.89 8.16 20.26
C PHE A 54 3.83 7.41 21.20
N ALA A 55 4.72 8.16 21.85
CA ALA A 55 5.56 7.61 22.91
C ALA A 55 4.62 7.09 24.00
N LYS A 56 4.83 5.83 24.39
CA LYS A 56 4.16 5.14 25.50
C LYS A 56 3.94 6.12 26.67
N SER A 57 2.70 6.55 26.88
CA SER A 57 2.31 7.03 28.20
C SER A 57 2.09 5.77 29.06
N PRO A 58 2.74 5.62 30.23
CA PRO A 58 2.62 4.41 31.06
C PRO A 58 1.19 4.11 31.54
N LYS A 59 0.22 4.98 31.26
CA LYS A 59 -1.17 4.87 31.68
C LYS A 59 -2.17 4.71 30.54
N THR A 60 -1.75 4.77 29.28
CA THR A 60 -2.65 4.53 28.14
C THR A 60 -1.92 3.76 27.04
N ASN A 61 -2.44 2.58 26.69
CA ASN A 61 -2.00 1.75 25.56
C ASN A 61 -2.36 2.41 24.21
N ARG A 62 -2.08 3.71 24.02
CA ARG A 62 -2.40 4.45 22.79
C ARG A 62 -1.28 4.30 21.77
N GLY A 63 -1.65 3.81 20.58
CA GLY A 63 -0.74 3.49 19.49
C GLY A 63 -0.35 4.69 18.62
N ASN A 64 0.81 4.55 17.97
CA ASN A 64 1.36 5.46 16.97
C ASN A 64 0.40 5.74 15.81
N ALA A 65 0.10 7.01 15.50
CA ALA A 65 -0.79 7.36 14.40
C ALA A 65 -0.25 6.87 13.05
N PHE A 66 1.00 7.17 12.69
CA PHE A 66 1.54 6.82 11.35
C PHE A 66 2.79 5.93 11.35
N SER A 67 3.25 5.38 12.48
CA SER A 67 4.49 4.56 12.48
C SER A 67 4.29 3.15 11.92
N LEU A 68 5.24 2.67 11.13
CA LEU A 68 5.39 1.28 10.70
C LEU A 68 6.66 0.66 11.30
N ASN A 69 6.62 0.36 12.60
CA ASN A 69 7.77 -0.23 13.29
C ASN A 69 7.56 -1.75 13.38
N TYR A 70 8.12 -2.49 12.43
CA TYR A 70 8.09 -3.95 12.42
C TYR A 70 9.35 -4.50 13.09
N LYS A 71 9.20 -5.55 13.92
CA LYS A 71 10.33 -6.23 14.57
C LYS A 71 10.99 -7.24 13.64
N SER A 72 10.21 -7.86 12.76
CA SER A 72 10.65 -8.90 11.83
C SER A 72 9.92 -8.80 10.49
N THR A 73 10.46 -9.47 9.48
CA THR A 73 9.88 -9.59 8.15
C THR A 73 9.84 -11.06 7.73
N GLU A 74 8.77 -11.43 7.04
CA GLU A 74 8.67 -12.66 6.27
C GLU A 74 8.67 -12.27 4.80
N CYS A 75 9.53 -12.86 3.97
CA CYS A 75 9.68 -12.47 2.58
C CYS A 75 9.46 -13.67 1.66
N GLU A 76 8.57 -13.54 0.67
CA GLU A 76 8.47 -14.51 -0.43
C GLU A 76 9.71 -14.46 -1.33
N ALA A 77 10.37 -13.29 -1.43
CA ALA A 77 11.54 -13.10 -2.27
C ALA A 77 12.83 -13.59 -1.59
N LEU A 78 13.80 -14.01 -2.41
CA LEU A 78 15.07 -14.58 -1.95
C LEU A 78 15.96 -13.59 -1.18
N LYS A 79 15.80 -12.27 -1.40
CA LYS A 79 16.62 -11.23 -0.78
C LYS A 79 15.81 -9.98 -0.48
N MET A 80 15.92 -9.50 0.76
CA MET A 80 15.35 -8.22 1.20
C MET A 80 16.49 -7.21 1.38
N PRO A 81 16.45 -6.01 0.76
CA PRO A 81 17.32 -4.89 1.11
C PRO A 81 17.33 -4.57 2.61
N ASP A 82 18.52 -4.49 3.19
CA ASP A 82 18.75 -4.21 4.62
C ASP A 82 18.17 -2.86 5.07
N SER A 83 18.10 -1.90 4.16
CA SER A 83 17.62 -0.54 4.44
C SER A 83 16.10 -0.42 4.56
N LEU A 84 15.32 -1.45 4.18
CA LEU A 84 13.86 -1.38 4.11
C LEU A 84 13.22 -1.07 5.48
N LEU A 85 13.60 -1.78 6.54
CA LEU A 85 13.03 -1.55 7.87
C LEU A 85 13.42 -0.17 8.41
N GLY A 86 14.66 0.28 8.12
CA GLY A 86 15.11 1.64 8.40
C GLY A 86 14.22 2.68 7.73
N LEU A 87 13.95 2.50 6.43
CA LEU A 87 13.03 3.36 5.66
C LEU A 87 11.64 3.41 6.32
N LEU A 88 11.02 2.26 6.63
CA LEU A 88 9.67 2.19 7.19
C LEU A 88 9.55 2.88 8.57
N ASN A 89 10.60 2.83 9.40
CA ASN A 89 10.64 3.54 10.69
C ASN A 89 10.54 5.07 10.52
N HIS A 90 10.99 5.61 9.39
CA HIS A 90 10.94 7.05 9.09
C HIS A 90 9.70 7.47 8.28
N LEU A 91 8.84 6.53 7.86
CA LEU A 91 7.66 6.83 7.07
C LEU A 91 6.69 7.78 7.81
N GLY A 92 6.32 7.41 9.05
CA GLY A 92 5.40 8.22 9.87
C GLY A 92 5.87 9.65 10.09
N PRO A 93 7.11 9.86 10.60
CA PRO A 93 7.68 11.20 10.70
C PRO A 93 7.72 11.97 9.38
N SER A 94 7.93 11.30 8.24
CA SER A 94 7.95 11.95 6.92
C SER A 94 6.56 12.37 6.45
N ILE A 95 5.52 11.58 6.74
CA ILE A 95 4.12 11.96 6.50
C ILE A 95 3.77 13.23 7.27
N VAL A 96 4.13 13.30 8.56
CA VAL A 96 3.83 14.47 9.38
C VAL A 96 4.53 15.72 8.84
N ASP A 97 5.83 15.62 8.58
CA ASP A 97 6.63 16.79 8.15
C ASP A 97 6.21 17.31 6.77
N LEU A 98 5.80 16.42 5.86
CA LEU A 98 5.39 16.82 4.51
C LEU A 98 3.97 17.41 4.45
N PHE A 99 3.05 16.90 5.27
CA PHE A 99 1.63 17.19 5.10
C PHE A 99 1.03 18.03 6.23
N PHE A 100 1.53 17.91 7.46
CA PHE A 100 0.95 18.52 8.66
C PHE A 100 1.89 19.61 9.21
N ILE A 101 1.99 20.71 8.46
CA ILE A 101 2.80 21.89 8.80
C ILE A 101 2.16 22.62 10.00
N THR A 102 2.98 23.07 10.94
CA THR A 102 2.55 23.73 12.19
C THR A 102 2.85 25.23 12.20
N ASP A 103 1.95 26.03 12.76
CA ASP A 103 2.24 27.37 13.27
C ASP A 103 2.47 27.36 14.79
N LYS A 104 3.71 27.69 15.22
CA LYS A 104 4.22 28.03 16.57
C LYS A 104 3.65 27.33 17.84
N GLY A 105 2.84 26.29 17.74
CA GLY A 105 2.15 25.64 18.88
C GLY A 105 1.56 24.25 18.60
N GLY A 106 1.75 23.69 17.41
CA GLY A 106 1.19 22.39 17.01
C GLY A 106 0.35 22.52 15.75
N VAL A 107 -0.39 21.46 15.42
CA VAL A 107 -1.28 21.41 14.24
C VAL A 107 -2.69 21.80 14.68
N ASN A 108 -3.16 22.97 14.25
CA ASN A 108 -4.53 23.41 14.49
C ASN A 108 -5.54 22.69 13.56
N TRP A 109 -6.84 22.95 13.72
CA TRP A 109 -7.88 22.26 12.93
C TRP A 109 -7.72 22.47 11.42
N ILE A 110 -7.44 23.70 10.99
CA ILE A 110 -7.31 24.06 9.57
C ILE A 110 -6.11 23.32 8.97
N GLU A 111 -4.96 23.33 9.66
CA GLU A 111 -3.74 22.65 9.23
C GLU A 111 -3.93 21.13 9.20
N PHE A 112 -4.64 20.57 10.19
CA PHE A 112 -4.94 19.14 10.25
C PHE A 112 -5.78 18.68 9.05
N VAL A 113 -6.86 19.40 8.76
CA VAL A 113 -7.74 19.08 7.62
C VAL A 113 -7.03 19.32 6.30
N ARG A 114 -6.21 20.37 6.19
CA ARG A 114 -5.38 20.63 5.00
C ARG A 114 -4.36 19.51 4.76
N GLY A 115 -3.69 19.05 5.82
CA GLY A 115 -2.77 17.91 5.73
C GLY A 115 -3.46 16.62 5.31
N TYR A 116 -4.65 16.37 5.84
CA TYR A 116 -5.49 15.25 5.39
C TYR A 116 -5.85 15.37 3.90
N LEU A 117 -6.26 16.55 3.43
CA LEU A 117 -6.60 16.76 2.02
C LEU A 117 -5.41 16.54 1.08
N LYS A 118 -4.17 16.81 1.53
CA LYS A 118 -2.95 16.47 0.77
C LYS A 118 -2.72 14.95 0.65
N CYS A 119 -3.27 14.15 1.55
CA CYS A 119 -3.13 12.70 1.56
C CYS A 119 -4.30 11.96 0.91
N CYS A 120 -5.52 12.46 1.14
CA CYS A 120 -6.78 11.77 0.87
C CYS A 120 -7.80 12.65 0.12
N GLY A 121 -7.42 13.87 -0.26
CA GLY A 121 -8.29 14.76 -1.03
C GLY A 121 -8.54 14.27 -2.45
N ARG A 122 -9.53 14.86 -3.11
CA ARG A 122 -9.82 14.60 -4.53
C ARG A 122 -8.73 15.24 -5.40
N MET A 123 -7.67 14.48 -5.67
CA MET A 123 -6.54 14.88 -6.50
C MET A 123 -6.45 14.01 -7.76
N PRO A 124 -5.92 14.52 -8.88
CA PRO A 124 -5.54 13.68 -10.00
C PRO A 124 -4.58 12.57 -9.56
N VAL A 125 -4.72 11.37 -10.13
CA VAL A 125 -3.86 10.22 -9.80
C VAL A 125 -2.37 10.55 -9.99
N SER A 126 -2.03 11.36 -11.00
CA SER A 126 -0.67 11.86 -11.22
C SER A 126 -0.14 12.70 -10.06
N GLY A 127 -0.98 13.53 -9.45
CA GLY A 127 -0.62 14.32 -8.27
C GLY A 127 -0.33 13.42 -7.07
N LEU A 128 -1.21 12.44 -6.81
CA LEU A 128 -1.02 11.50 -5.70
C LEU A 128 0.19 10.58 -5.89
N LEU A 129 0.49 10.14 -7.11
CA LEU A 129 1.70 9.37 -7.41
C LEU A 129 2.97 10.20 -7.20
N ASN A 130 2.97 11.48 -7.61
CA ASN A 130 4.06 12.40 -7.30
C ASN A 130 4.23 12.59 -5.78
N THR A 131 3.12 12.76 -5.05
CA THR A 131 3.12 12.86 -3.60
C THR A 131 3.71 11.60 -2.93
N LEU A 132 3.35 10.41 -3.42
CA LEU A 132 3.93 9.14 -2.95
C LEU A 132 5.44 9.06 -3.19
N LEU A 133 5.90 9.47 -4.37
CA LEU A 133 7.33 9.46 -4.70
C LEU A 133 8.10 10.49 -3.88
N ARG A 134 7.50 11.66 -3.62
CA ARG A 134 8.05 12.67 -2.71
C ARG A 134 8.14 12.15 -1.27
N LEU A 135 7.11 11.43 -0.81
CA LEU A 135 7.12 10.78 0.50
C LEU A 135 8.25 9.75 0.60
N PHE A 136 8.43 8.93 -0.43
CA PHE A 136 9.54 7.98 -0.50
C PHE A 136 10.90 8.68 -0.45
N SER A 137 11.08 9.74 -1.24
CA SER A 137 12.31 10.53 -1.26
C SER A 137 12.62 11.12 0.12
N ALA A 138 11.65 11.77 0.77
CA ALA A 138 11.84 12.37 2.09
C ALA A 138 12.13 11.30 3.17
N THR A 139 11.46 10.16 3.08
CA THR A 139 11.68 9.02 3.98
C THR A 139 13.09 8.44 3.80
N GLY A 140 13.54 8.29 2.56
CA GLY A 140 14.89 7.82 2.22
C GLY A 140 15.98 8.75 2.74
N VAL A 141 15.82 10.07 2.58
CA VAL A 141 16.76 11.06 3.13
C VAL A 141 16.88 10.93 4.65
N LYS A 142 15.76 10.79 5.38
CA LYS A 142 15.79 10.59 6.84
C LYS A 142 16.42 9.26 7.25
N ALA A 143 16.26 8.24 6.44
CA ALA A 143 16.86 6.92 6.65
C ALA A 143 18.34 6.85 6.21
N GLY A 144 18.90 7.92 5.63
CA GLY A 144 20.28 7.94 5.12
C GLY A 144 20.48 7.12 3.83
N ILE A 145 19.41 6.86 3.08
CA ILE A 145 19.45 6.11 1.82
C ILE A 145 19.84 7.07 0.69
N PRO A 146 20.90 6.77 -0.09
CA PRO A 146 21.40 7.67 -1.14
C PRO A 146 20.55 7.60 -2.42
N LEU A 147 19.32 8.10 -2.34
CA LEU A 147 18.43 8.21 -3.50
C LEU A 147 18.87 9.33 -4.44
N LYS A 148 18.96 9.07 -5.75
CA LYS A 148 19.22 10.08 -6.79
C LYS A 148 17.94 10.81 -7.21
N LEU A 149 17.20 11.31 -6.23
CA LEU A 149 15.97 12.07 -6.42
C LEU A 149 16.13 13.50 -5.93
N GLU A 150 15.73 14.46 -6.76
CA GLU A 150 15.73 15.87 -6.41
C GLU A 150 14.31 16.41 -6.49
N VAL A 151 13.82 16.99 -5.39
CA VAL A 151 12.45 17.53 -5.31
C VAL A 151 12.52 19.05 -5.32
N GLU A 152 12.04 19.65 -6.40
CA GLU A 152 11.96 21.09 -6.60
C GLU A 152 10.51 21.56 -6.39
N ALA A 153 10.32 22.60 -5.57
CA ALA A 153 9.01 23.27 -5.46
C ALA A 153 8.86 24.23 -6.65
N ILE A 154 7.77 24.11 -7.41
CA ILE A 154 7.50 24.98 -8.56
C ILE A 154 6.60 26.15 -8.13
N ASP A 155 5.50 25.85 -7.42
CA ASP A 155 4.49 26.80 -6.95
C ASP A 155 3.87 26.29 -5.62
N ASP A 156 2.90 27.03 -5.06
CA ASP A 156 2.23 26.73 -3.78
C ASP A 156 1.36 25.46 -3.85
N GLY A 157 2.01 24.30 -3.90
CA GLY A 157 1.37 22.98 -3.94
C GLY A 157 1.96 21.99 -4.94
N ASP A 158 2.68 22.47 -5.96
CA ASP A 158 3.21 21.65 -7.06
C ASP A 158 4.72 21.41 -6.95
N TYR A 159 5.12 20.17 -7.23
CA TYR A 159 6.50 19.70 -7.10
C TYR A 159 6.94 19.00 -8.38
N LYS A 160 8.18 19.25 -8.77
CA LYS A 160 8.87 18.49 -9.80
C LYS A 160 9.88 17.57 -9.14
N ILE A 161 9.87 16.30 -9.56
CA ILE A 161 10.84 15.32 -9.11
C ILE A 161 11.76 15.01 -10.28
N ASN A 162 13.04 15.33 -10.12
CA ASN A 162 14.10 15.06 -11.09
C ASN A 162 14.96 13.88 -10.62
N GLY A 163 15.78 13.34 -11.54
CA GLY A 163 16.75 12.29 -11.25
C GLY A 163 16.31 10.90 -11.74
N SER A 164 16.80 9.86 -11.07
CA SER A 164 16.67 8.47 -11.51
C SER A 164 16.55 7.52 -10.32
N LEU A 165 15.87 6.39 -10.53
CA LEU A 165 15.78 5.29 -9.59
C LEU A 165 16.59 4.09 -10.10
N LEU A 166 17.18 3.33 -9.17
CA LEU A 166 17.62 1.96 -9.44
C LEU A 166 16.46 0.98 -9.24
N PRO A 167 16.53 -0.25 -9.79
CA PRO A 167 15.53 -1.29 -9.59
C PRO A 167 15.33 -1.62 -8.10
N ILE A 168 16.39 -1.56 -7.30
CA ILE A 168 16.31 -1.72 -5.84
C ILE A 168 15.51 -0.58 -5.18
N ASP A 169 15.61 0.65 -5.69
CA ASP A 169 14.82 1.78 -5.19
C ASP A 169 13.34 1.60 -5.54
N VAL A 170 13.05 1.11 -6.75
CA VAL A 170 11.68 0.76 -7.17
C VAL A 170 11.10 -0.34 -6.29
N LEU A 171 11.89 -1.38 -5.98
CA LEU A 171 11.49 -2.44 -5.07
C LEU A 171 11.14 -1.89 -3.68
N MET A 172 12.02 -1.07 -3.09
CA MET A 172 11.78 -0.44 -1.78
C MET A 172 10.56 0.47 -1.80
N PHE A 173 10.37 1.26 -2.86
CA PHE A 173 9.21 2.13 -3.04
C PHE A 173 7.91 1.33 -3.08
N LEU A 174 7.85 0.25 -3.87
CA LEU A 174 6.67 -0.61 -3.95
C LEU A 174 6.42 -1.32 -2.63
N TRP A 175 7.45 -1.86 -1.97
CA TRP A 175 7.27 -2.48 -0.65
C TRP A 175 6.86 -1.49 0.44
N MET A 176 7.27 -0.22 0.36
CA MET A 176 6.74 0.83 1.23
C MET A 176 5.23 1.00 1.05
N CYS A 177 4.75 1.01 -0.21
CA CYS A 177 3.32 1.03 -0.52
C CYS A 177 2.60 -0.23 -0.01
N TRP A 178 3.19 -1.40 -0.22
CA TRP A 178 2.66 -2.64 0.32
C TRP A 178 2.57 -2.63 1.84
N ALA A 179 3.59 -2.15 2.55
CA ALA A 179 3.59 -2.08 4.01
C ALA A 179 2.47 -1.17 4.55
N MET A 180 2.19 -0.05 3.86
CA MET A 180 1.05 0.82 4.16
C MET A 180 -0.29 0.07 3.99
N LEU A 181 -0.47 -0.64 2.87
CA LEU A 181 -1.68 -1.42 2.60
C LEU A 181 -1.83 -2.58 3.60
N TRP A 182 -0.78 -3.38 3.79
CA TRP A 182 -0.73 -4.49 4.74
C TRP A 182 -1.11 -4.04 6.15
N ASN A 183 -0.54 -2.93 6.60
CA ASN A 183 -0.86 -2.37 7.89
C ASN A 183 -2.34 -1.97 8.00
N SER A 184 -2.91 -1.33 6.98
CA SER A 184 -4.32 -0.94 6.99
C SER A 184 -5.28 -2.13 7.09
N LYS A 185 -4.89 -3.29 6.54
CA LYS A 185 -5.71 -4.51 6.52
C LYS A 185 -5.54 -5.38 7.75
N THR A 186 -4.35 -5.40 8.34
CA THR A 186 -4.00 -6.36 9.41
C THR A 186 -3.99 -5.76 10.81
N TRP A 187 -4.19 -4.44 10.93
CA TRP A 187 -4.17 -3.74 12.22
C TRP A 187 -5.11 -4.33 13.28
N ASN A 188 -6.33 -4.73 12.90
CA ASN A 188 -7.32 -5.27 13.84
C ASN A 188 -7.03 -6.71 14.28
N VAL A 189 -6.15 -7.41 13.54
CA VAL A 189 -5.84 -8.82 13.77
C VAL A 189 -4.58 -8.95 14.61
N PHE A 190 -3.54 -8.17 14.30
CA PHE A 190 -2.32 -8.15 15.09
C PHE A 190 -2.32 -6.98 16.06
N LYS A 191 -2.70 -7.25 17.32
CA LYS A 191 -2.51 -6.29 18.42
C LYS A 191 -1.02 -6.02 18.71
N GLU A 192 -0.12 -6.87 18.24
CA GLU A 192 1.33 -6.71 18.41
C GLU A 192 2.06 -6.65 17.07
N LYS A 193 2.93 -5.64 16.95
CA LYS A 193 3.73 -5.25 15.78
C LYS A 193 4.84 -6.26 15.47
N GLU A 194 4.51 -7.50 15.13
CA GLU A 194 5.52 -8.56 15.20
C GLU A 194 6.17 -8.85 13.83
N CYS A 195 5.38 -8.94 12.75
CA CYS A 195 5.90 -9.36 11.45
C CYS A 195 5.26 -8.61 10.26
N LEU A 196 6.08 -8.15 9.32
CA LEU A 196 5.65 -7.66 8.00
C LEU A 196 5.87 -8.75 6.96
N TYR A 197 4.79 -9.17 6.29
CA TYR A 197 4.89 -10.04 5.13
C TYR A 197 5.25 -9.23 3.88
N LEU A 198 6.26 -9.66 3.12
CA LEU A 198 6.76 -9.01 1.91
C LEU A 198 6.56 -9.95 0.71
N PRO A 199 5.68 -9.59 -0.23
CA PRO A 199 5.43 -10.39 -1.41
C PRO A 199 6.59 -10.31 -2.41
N ASP A 200 6.75 -11.36 -3.22
CA ASP A 200 7.71 -11.35 -4.33
C ASP A 200 7.13 -10.57 -5.51
N ILE A 201 7.64 -9.36 -5.67
CA ILE A 201 7.20 -8.39 -6.69
C ILE A 201 8.27 -8.19 -7.76
N SER A 202 9.25 -9.08 -7.84
CA SER A 202 10.32 -9.02 -8.84
C SER A 202 9.77 -8.88 -10.27
N PRO A 203 8.70 -9.61 -10.69
CA PRO A 203 8.12 -9.42 -12.02
C PRO A 203 7.56 -8.01 -12.26
N LEU A 204 7.00 -7.37 -11.22
CA LEU A 204 6.47 -6.02 -11.31
C LEU A 204 7.59 -4.98 -11.43
N VAL A 205 8.68 -5.15 -10.67
CA VAL A 205 9.88 -4.30 -10.78
C VAL A 205 10.53 -4.46 -12.17
N LEU A 206 10.66 -5.69 -12.66
CA LEU A 206 11.20 -5.96 -14.00
C LEU A 206 10.33 -5.33 -15.10
N SER A 207 9.00 -5.31 -14.95
CA SER A 207 8.10 -4.57 -15.86
C SER A 207 8.41 -3.07 -15.89
N ALA A 208 8.69 -2.46 -14.73
CA ALA A 208 9.14 -1.06 -14.67
C ALA A 208 10.50 -0.88 -15.36
N VAL A 209 11.45 -1.81 -15.15
CA VAL A 209 12.76 -1.78 -15.81
C VAL A 209 12.64 -1.81 -17.32
N VAL A 210 11.90 -2.76 -17.87
CA VAL A 210 11.68 -2.89 -19.33
C VAL A 210 11.02 -1.65 -19.91
N SER A 211 10.09 -1.04 -19.16
CA SER A 211 9.35 0.13 -19.64
C SER A 211 10.14 1.43 -19.56
N CYS A 212 11.03 1.57 -18.57
CA CYS A 212 11.67 2.85 -18.25
C CYS A 212 13.16 2.93 -18.61
N ALA A 213 13.86 1.81 -18.72
CA ALA A 213 15.29 1.78 -18.99
C ALA A 213 15.64 2.49 -20.31
N GLU A 214 16.71 3.27 -20.28
CA GLU A 214 17.27 3.88 -21.49
C GLU A 214 18.19 2.88 -22.20
N GLY A 215 18.09 2.81 -23.53
CA GLY A 215 19.01 2.00 -24.34
C GLY A 215 18.53 0.59 -24.73
N GLY A 216 17.24 0.26 -24.60
CA GLY A 216 16.66 -0.97 -25.16
C GLY A 216 17.41 -2.21 -24.71
N ILE A 217 17.45 -2.46 -23.41
CA ILE A 217 18.20 -3.59 -22.87
C ILE A 217 17.48 -4.87 -23.31
N GLY A 218 18.15 -5.68 -24.13
CA GLY A 218 17.81 -7.08 -24.37
C GLY A 218 18.08 -7.91 -23.11
N LEU A 219 17.46 -7.54 -22.00
CA LEU A 219 17.65 -8.17 -20.70
C LEU A 219 16.97 -9.54 -20.77
N GLU A 220 17.73 -10.62 -20.52
CA GLU A 220 17.14 -11.94 -20.32
C GLU A 220 16.37 -11.95 -18.99
N LEU A 221 15.11 -11.55 -19.05
CA LEU A 221 14.20 -11.35 -17.92
C LEU A 221 13.87 -12.60 -17.10
N TRP A 222 14.27 -13.78 -17.56
CA TRP A 222 13.81 -15.06 -17.04
C TRP A 222 14.44 -15.43 -15.70
N ASP A 223 15.62 -14.91 -15.38
CA ASP A 223 16.36 -15.17 -14.12
C ASP A 223 17.11 -13.91 -13.62
N CYS A 224 16.53 -12.73 -13.81
CA CYS A 224 17.16 -11.48 -13.39
C CYS A 224 17.00 -11.22 -11.89
N ASP A 225 18.12 -11.16 -11.17
CA ASP A 225 18.17 -10.66 -9.79
C ASP A 225 18.08 -9.13 -9.78
N VAL A 226 16.91 -8.61 -9.38
CA VAL A 226 16.62 -7.17 -9.26
C VAL A 226 17.66 -6.44 -8.38
N SER A 227 18.24 -7.12 -7.39
CA SER A 227 19.20 -6.52 -6.47
C SER A 227 20.56 -6.19 -7.08
N VAL A 228 20.89 -6.78 -8.24
CA VAL A 228 22.19 -6.62 -8.93
C VAL A 228 22.07 -5.72 -10.17
N LEU A 229 20.86 -5.29 -10.53
CA LEU A 229 20.65 -4.45 -11.69
C LEU A 229 21.00 -2.98 -11.40
N ASP A 230 21.99 -2.44 -12.11
CA ASP A 230 22.43 -1.05 -11.98
C ASP A 230 21.86 -0.10 -13.07
N VAL A 231 20.82 -0.54 -13.76
CA VAL A 231 20.16 0.28 -14.79
C VAL A 231 19.42 1.47 -14.16
N GLN A 232 19.64 2.66 -14.70
CA GLN A 232 18.94 3.86 -14.24
C GLN A 232 17.57 3.98 -14.90
N LEU A 233 16.56 4.29 -14.08
CA LEU A 233 15.17 4.49 -14.47
C LEU A 233 14.85 5.98 -14.29
N PRO A 234 14.80 6.78 -15.36
CA PRO A 234 14.44 8.19 -15.27
C PRO A 234 13.08 8.37 -14.60
N VAL A 235 12.99 9.28 -13.62
CA VAL A 235 11.78 9.48 -12.81
C VAL A 235 10.55 9.80 -13.67
N GLY A 236 10.72 10.61 -14.72
CA GLY A 236 9.63 10.94 -15.63
C GLY A 236 9.01 9.69 -16.29
N LYS A 237 9.84 8.77 -16.78
CA LYS A 237 9.38 7.50 -17.37
C LYS A 237 8.75 6.59 -16.31
N PHE A 238 9.32 6.54 -15.11
CA PHE A 238 8.77 5.77 -14.01
C PHE A 238 7.39 6.27 -13.57
N LEU A 239 7.20 7.60 -13.47
CA LEU A 239 5.89 8.20 -13.21
C LEU A 239 4.88 7.87 -14.31
N THR A 240 5.29 7.90 -15.58
CA THR A 240 4.45 7.45 -16.70
C THR A 240 4.07 5.98 -16.57
N TRP A 241 5.03 5.10 -16.28
CA TRP A 241 4.76 3.68 -16.04
C TRP A 241 3.78 3.46 -14.88
N MET A 242 3.94 4.17 -13.76
CA MET A 242 3.00 4.07 -12.65
C MET A 242 1.58 4.50 -13.05
N LEU A 243 1.47 5.57 -13.84
CA LEU A 243 0.21 6.09 -14.33
C LEU A 243 -0.51 5.16 -15.31
N THR A 244 0.24 4.37 -16.08
CA THR A 244 -0.33 3.45 -17.08
C THR A 244 -0.53 2.03 -16.56
N THR A 245 0.28 1.60 -15.58
CA THR A 245 0.37 0.20 -15.17
C THR A 245 -0.17 -0.03 -13.75
N VAL A 246 0.25 0.75 -12.76
CA VAL A 246 -0.12 0.52 -11.35
C VAL A 246 -1.00 1.64 -10.80
N THR A 247 -2.12 1.86 -11.49
CA THR A 247 -2.94 3.06 -11.25
C THR A 247 -3.62 3.12 -9.88
N ASN A 248 -3.73 1.98 -9.17
CA ASN A 248 -4.29 1.92 -7.82
C ASN A 248 -3.24 2.03 -6.72
N LEU A 249 -1.96 2.23 -7.04
CA LEU A 249 -0.90 2.32 -6.02
C LEU A 249 -1.19 3.41 -4.98
N THR A 250 -1.86 4.50 -5.40
CA THR A 250 -2.29 5.61 -4.55
C THR A 250 -3.23 5.17 -3.42
N GLU A 251 -4.03 4.11 -3.63
CA GLU A 251 -4.94 3.60 -2.61
C GLU A 251 -4.20 3.07 -1.39
N CYS A 252 -2.97 2.56 -1.56
CA CYS A 252 -2.17 2.07 -0.44
C CYS A 252 -1.96 3.17 0.62
N PHE A 253 -1.69 4.39 0.17
CA PHE A 253 -1.47 5.54 1.05
C PHE A 253 -2.78 6.08 1.63
N THR A 254 -3.80 6.28 0.80
CA THR A 254 -5.10 6.79 1.24
C THR A 254 -5.78 5.84 2.24
N GLN A 255 -5.76 4.52 1.98
CA GLN A 255 -6.29 3.52 2.91
C GLN A 255 -5.50 3.50 4.22
N PHE A 256 -4.18 3.61 4.15
CA PHE A 256 -3.34 3.71 5.34
C PHE A 256 -3.70 4.92 6.20
N VAL A 257 -3.75 6.12 5.62
CA VAL A 257 -4.10 7.34 6.38
C VAL A 257 -5.50 7.25 6.99
N ASN A 258 -6.48 6.77 6.22
CA ASN A 258 -7.85 6.60 6.72
C ASN A 258 -7.93 5.58 7.86
N ALA A 259 -7.29 4.42 7.72
CA ALA A 259 -7.26 3.40 8.76
C ALA A 259 -6.64 3.95 10.05
N ARG A 260 -5.54 4.71 9.94
CA ARG A 260 -4.87 5.31 11.08
C ARG A 260 -5.72 6.36 11.81
N LEU A 261 -6.43 7.20 11.07
CA LEU A 261 -7.36 8.15 11.67
C LEU A 261 -8.56 7.43 12.31
N GLN A 262 -9.10 6.39 11.67
CA GLN A 262 -10.20 5.59 12.22
C GLN A 262 -9.80 4.94 13.55
N ASN A 263 -8.58 4.41 13.64
CA ASN A 263 -8.05 3.81 14.86
C ASN A 263 -7.90 4.81 16.02
N CYS A 264 -7.71 6.09 15.72
CA CYS A 264 -7.77 7.13 16.76
C CYS A 264 -9.18 7.19 17.37
N THR A 265 -10.21 6.99 16.54
CA THR A 265 -11.63 7.16 16.91
C THR A 265 -12.29 5.96 17.58
N SER A 266 -11.77 4.74 17.40
CA SER A 266 -12.26 3.55 18.12
C SER A 266 -11.95 3.66 19.62
N SER A 267 -12.98 3.86 20.45
CA SER A 267 -12.89 3.63 21.89
C SER A 267 -12.71 2.14 22.12
N GLU A 268 -11.90 1.72 23.10
CA GLU A 268 -11.89 0.34 23.61
C GLU A 268 -13.28 0.02 24.20
N GLN A 269 -14.22 -0.35 23.35
CA GLN A 269 -15.47 -0.97 23.77
C GLN A 269 -15.19 -2.47 23.73
N GLY A 270 -15.12 -3.06 24.93
CA GLY A 270 -14.57 -4.37 25.22
C GLY A 270 -14.85 -5.40 24.13
N THR A 271 -13.77 -5.88 23.51
CA THR A 271 -13.83 -7.09 22.70
C THR A 271 -13.56 -8.27 23.62
N PRO A 272 -14.41 -9.32 23.59
CA PRO A 272 -14.21 -10.51 24.41
C PRO A 272 -12.86 -11.15 24.10
N GLU A 273 -12.31 -11.79 25.13
CA GLU A 273 -11.03 -12.48 25.16
C GLU A 273 -10.78 -13.25 23.85
N SER A 274 -9.79 -12.79 23.08
CA SER A 274 -9.32 -13.49 21.89
C SER A 274 -8.54 -14.69 22.36
N SER A 275 -9.10 -15.88 22.16
CA SER A 275 -8.39 -17.14 22.18
C SER A 275 -7.10 -17.01 21.37
N SER A 276 -6.01 -17.52 21.92
CA SER A 276 -4.72 -17.68 21.24
C SER A 276 -4.89 -18.52 19.98
N SER A 277 -5.22 -17.90 18.85
CA SER A 277 -5.04 -18.53 17.54
C SER A 277 -3.55 -18.50 17.29
N SER A 278 -2.90 -19.66 17.37
CA SER A 278 -1.56 -19.82 16.84
C SER A 278 -1.51 -19.17 15.47
N LEU A 279 -0.46 -18.38 15.22
CA LEU A 279 -0.05 -17.98 13.88
C LEU A 279 -0.33 -19.19 13.01
N ARG A 280 -1.32 -19.11 12.10
CA ARG A 280 -1.35 -20.07 11.01
C ARG A 280 0.00 -19.82 10.38
N GLU A 281 0.92 -20.77 10.51
CA GLU A 281 2.09 -20.83 9.67
C GLU A 281 1.56 -20.47 8.29
N ILE A 282 1.90 -19.26 7.80
CA ILE A 282 1.84 -19.00 6.38
C ILE A 282 2.80 -20.06 5.88
N SER A 283 2.24 -21.21 5.46
CA SER A 283 2.95 -22.47 5.41
C SER A 283 4.04 -22.35 4.36
N SER A 284 5.19 -21.87 4.81
CA SER A 284 6.27 -21.34 3.99
C SER A 284 7.04 -22.47 3.31
N GLU A 285 6.98 -23.69 3.84
CA GLU A 285 7.87 -24.77 3.36
C GLU A 285 7.22 -25.88 2.53
N LYS A 286 5.89 -25.89 2.30
CA LYS A 286 5.25 -26.91 1.43
C LYS A 286 4.27 -26.40 0.37
N ALA A 287 3.84 -25.13 0.42
CA ALA A 287 2.90 -24.58 -0.55
C ALA A 287 3.56 -23.82 -1.72
N GLY A 288 4.85 -23.46 -1.59
CA GLY A 288 5.58 -22.52 -2.46
C GLY A 288 5.70 -22.87 -3.94
N ASN A 289 5.37 -24.10 -4.35
CA ASN A 289 5.46 -24.52 -5.76
C ASN A 289 4.11 -24.90 -6.41
N SER A 290 2.99 -24.85 -5.67
CA SER A 290 1.71 -25.42 -6.14
C SER A 290 0.65 -24.41 -6.59
N ARG A 291 0.75 -23.14 -6.18
CA ARG A 291 -0.21 -22.08 -6.52
C ARG A 291 0.37 -21.13 -7.57
N LEU A 292 -0.33 -20.96 -8.69
CA LEU A 292 0.10 -20.05 -9.75
C LEU A 292 -0.04 -18.57 -9.36
N LEU A 293 -1.06 -18.27 -8.55
CA LEU A 293 -1.28 -16.97 -7.92
C LEU A 293 -0.54 -16.93 -6.58
N THR A 294 0.56 -16.20 -6.53
CA THR A 294 1.29 -15.84 -5.30
C THR A 294 0.78 -14.50 -4.78
N CYS A 295 1.15 -14.11 -3.54
CA CYS A 295 0.74 -12.81 -3.00
C CYS A 295 1.24 -11.66 -3.89
N GLY A 296 2.50 -11.73 -4.33
CA GLY A 296 3.06 -10.71 -5.23
C GLY A 296 2.37 -10.59 -6.58
N LYS A 297 1.96 -11.71 -7.19
CA LYS A 297 1.16 -11.68 -8.43
C LYS A 297 -0.24 -11.14 -8.18
N ALA A 298 -0.89 -11.56 -7.11
CA ALA A 298 -2.22 -11.06 -6.73
C ALA A 298 -2.17 -9.54 -6.51
N TRP A 299 -1.15 -9.05 -5.80
CA TRP A 299 -0.97 -7.62 -5.58
C TRP A 299 -0.67 -6.87 -6.87
N ALA A 300 0.26 -7.36 -7.70
CA ALA A 300 0.57 -6.75 -8.99
C ALA A 300 -0.68 -6.63 -9.89
N ILE A 301 -1.53 -7.66 -9.94
CA ILE A 301 -2.81 -7.64 -10.67
C ILE A 301 -3.78 -6.64 -10.04
N SER A 302 -3.89 -6.60 -8.71
CA SER A 302 -4.79 -5.66 -8.02
C SER A 302 -4.44 -4.19 -8.28
N LEU A 303 -3.17 -3.89 -8.52
CA LEU A 303 -2.70 -2.54 -8.81
C LEU A 303 -3.15 -2.03 -10.19
N THR A 304 -3.51 -2.92 -11.11
CA THR A 304 -3.90 -2.58 -12.49
C THR A 304 -5.42 -2.42 -12.66
N ILE A 305 -6.24 -2.89 -11.70
CA ILE A 305 -7.70 -3.01 -11.83
C ILE A 305 -8.47 -2.07 -10.90
N ARG A 306 -9.13 -1.03 -11.42
CA ARG A 306 -9.97 -0.09 -10.66
C ARG A 306 -11.37 -0.64 -10.32
N SER A 307 -11.47 -1.82 -9.72
CA SER A 307 -12.75 -2.41 -9.30
C SER A 307 -12.65 -3.19 -8.00
N THR A 308 -13.79 -3.56 -7.42
CA THR A 308 -13.86 -4.40 -6.21
C THR A 308 -13.18 -5.77 -6.39
N ILE A 309 -12.99 -6.22 -7.63
CA ILE A 309 -12.24 -7.44 -7.98
C ILE A 309 -10.80 -7.36 -7.45
N SER A 310 -10.19 -6.18 -7.44
CA SER A 310 -8.84 -5.98 -6.89
C SER A 310 -8.75 -6.41 -5.42
N GLN A 311 -9.80 -6.13 -4.63
CA GLN A 311 -9.88 -6.52 -3.23
C GLN A 311 -10.12 -8.02 -3.10
N GLU A 312 -11.02 -8.60 -3.89
CA GLU A 312 -11.29 -10.04 -3.88
C GLU A 312 -10.05 -10.88 -4.25
N ILE A 313 -9.23 -10.42 -5.19
CA ILE A 313 -7.97 -11.08 -5.57
C ILE A 313 -6.97 -11.05 -4.41
N LEU A 314 -6.95 -9.98 -3.61
CA LEU A 314 -6.00 -9.79 -2.52
C LEU A 314 -6.46 -10.39 -1.18
N ASN A 315 -7.76 -10.43 -0.92
CA ASN A 315 -8.36 -10.83 0.36
C ASN A 315 -7.78 -12.15 0.92
N PRO A 316 -7.55 -13.22 0.13
CA PRO A 316 -7.00 -14.48 0.64
C PRO A 316 -5.59 -14.38 1.22
N TYR A 317 -4.84 -13.31 0.90
CA TYR A 317 -3.46 -13.12 1.34
C TYR A 317 -3.34 -12.25 2.60
N PHE A 318 -4.44 -11.65 3.07
CA PHE A 318 -4.47 -10.97 4.35
C PHE A 318 -4.97 -11.93 5.44
N PRO A 319 -4.35 -11.93 6.63
CA PRO A 319 -4.86 -12.71 7.75
C PRO A 319 -6.27 -12.25 8.14
N SER A 320 -7.19 -13.21 8.23
CA SER A 320 -8.59 -13.00 8.61
C SER A 320 -8.98 -13.93 9.75
N ASN A 321 -9.86 -13.46 10.65
CA ASN A 321 -10.38 -14.25 11.78
C ASN A 321 -11.33 -15.39 11.37
N SER A 322 -11.70 -15.48 10.08
CA SER A 322 -12.53 -16.53 9.53
C SER A 322 -11.67 -17.69 9.01
N ASP A 323 -12.07 -18.92 9.36
CA ASP A 323 -11.57 -20.21 8.83
C ASP A 323 -11.88 -20.40 7.32
N ALA A 324 -11.99 -19.31 6.56
CA ALA A 324 -12.30 -19.32 5.14
C ALA A 324 -11.19 -20.08 4.41
N SER A 325 -11.51 -21.31 4.05
CA SER A 325 -10.76 -22.12 3.09
C SER A 325 -10.70 -21.41 1.72
N ASP A 326 -10.07 -22.01 0.70
CA ASP A 326 -9.92 -21.51 -0.68
C ASP A 326 -11.29 -21.36 -1.40
N GLU A 327 -12.30 -20.70 -0.80
CA GLU A 327 -13.70 -20.58 -1.26
C GLU A 327 -13.81 -19.94 -2.65
N ASN A 328 -12.80 -19.14 -3.02
CA ASN A 328 -12.71 -18.47 -4.31
C ASN A 328 -12.09 -19.35 -5.42
N LEU A 329 -11.58 -20.55 -5.10
CA LEU A 329 -10.98 -21.45 -6.10
C LEU A 329 -12.04 -22.31 -6.77
N ILE A 330 -12.38 -21.97 -8.01
CA ILE A 330 -13.37 -22.73 -8.80
C ILE A 330 -12.73 -23.94 -9.49
N TYR A 331 -11.54 -23.78 -10.08
CA TYR A 331 -10.86 -24.87 -10.76
C TYR A 331 -9.34 -24.88 -10.57
N ARG A 332 -8.77 -26.06 -10.30
CA ARG A 332 -7.33 -26.32 -10.39
C ARG A 332 -7.08 -27.70 -10.97
N SER A 333 -6.30 -27.78 -12.05
CA SER A 333 -6.04 -29.05 -12.75
C SER A 333 -5.39 -30.13 -11.89
N SER A 334 -4.60 -29.74 -10.88
CA SER A 334 -3.98 -30.67 -9.92
C SER A 334 -4.95 -31.20 -8.85
N LEU A 335 -6.08 -30.53 -8.61
CA LEU A 335 -7.07 -30.91 -7.60
C LEU A 335 -8.31 -31.55 -8.25
N HIS A 336 -8.82 -30.96 -9.33
CA HIS A 336 -10.07 -31.36 -9.98
C HIS A 336 -9.84 -32.26 -11.21
N GLY A 337 -8.59 -32.52 -11.56
CA GLY A 337 -8.18 -33.35 -12.68
C GLY A 337 -8.00 -32.57 -13.98
N LYS A 338 -7.24 -33.15 -14.91
CA LYS A 338 -6.86 -32.54 -16.19
C LYS A 338 -7.88 -32.87 -17.30
N GLY A 339 -8.10 -31.91 -18.21
CA GLY A 339 -8.93 -32.08 -19.41
C GLY A 339 -10.06 -31.05 -19.50
N LEU A 340 -10.44 -30.67 -20.72
CA LEU A 340 -11.45 -29.63 -20.97
C LEU A 340 -12.82 -29.97 -20.38
N ASN A 341 -13.25 -31.24 -20.46
CA ASN A 341 -14.53 -31.65 -19.88
C ASN A 341 -14.55 -31.44 -18.35
N ARG A 342 -13.41 -31.67 -17.67
CA ARG A 342 -13.29 -31.42 -16.23
C ARG A 342 -13.23 -29.94 -15.91
N PHE A 343 -12.60 -29.13 -16.77
CA PHE A 343 -12.64 -27.68 -16.62
C PHE A 343 -14.10 -27.19 -16.72
N TRP A 344 -14.79 -27.50 -17.81
CA TRP A 344 -16.17 -27.08 -18.05
C TRP A 344 -17.12 -27.53 -16.96
N SER A 345 -17.06 -28.79 -16.52
CA SER A 345 -17.94 -29.27 -15.45
C SER A 345 -17.79 -28.55 -14.11
N ASN A 346 -16.71 -27.78 -13.89
CA ASN A 346 -16.48 -27.01 -12.66
C ASN A 346 -16.76 -25.51 -12.84
N VAL A 347 -16.67 -24.97 -14.07
CA VAL A 347 -16.83 -23.53 -14.32
C VAL A 347 -18.15 -23.17 -15.02
N GLU A 348 -18.80 -24.15 -15.66
CA GLU A 348 -20.08 -23.97 -16.34
C GLU A 348 -21.15 -23.48 -15.36
N ALA A 349 -21.88 -22.43 -15.74
CA ALA A 349 -22.87 -21.70 -14.94
C ALA A 349 -22.31 -20.77 -13.86
N TYR A 350 -20.98 -20.62 -13.74
CA TYR A 350 -20.42 -19.53 -12.95
C TYR A 350 -20.55 -18.21 -13.71
N LEU A 351 -21.36 -17.28 -13.22
CA LEU A 351 -21.67 -16.02 -13.91
C LEU A 351 -20.78 -14.83 -13.48
N GLY A 352 -19.98 -15.00 -12.43
CA GLY A 352 -19.13 -13.93 -11.88
C GLY A 352 -17.81 -13.71 -12.64
N PRO A 353 -16.99 -12.74 -12.22
CA PRO A 353 -15.65 -12.54 -12.78
C PRO A 353 -14.70 -13.71 -12.50
N LEU A 354 -13.85 -14.05 -13.47
CA LEU A 354 -12.90 -15.16 -13.40
C LEU A 354 -11.47 -14.71 -13.69
N LEU A 355 -10.54 -15.01 -12.77
CA LEU A 355 -9.10 -14.95 -13.03
C LEU A 355 -8.61 -16.35 -13.41
N ILE A 356 -8.26 -16.52 -14.69
CA ILE A 356 -7.73 -17.78 -15.21
C ILE A 356 -6.21 -17.66 -15.30
N LEU A 357 -5.49 -18.59 -14.68
CA LEU A 357 -4.03 -18.67 -14.76
C LEU A 357 -3.61 -19.99 -15.39
N ILE A 358 -2.74 -19.91 -16.39
CA ILE A 358 -2.19 -21.06 -17.12
C ILE A 358 -0.68 -21.02 -16.95
N SER A 359 -0.10 -22.14 -16.53
CA SER A 359 1.35 -22.31 -16.52
C SER A 359 1.76 -23.37 -17.51
N ALA A 360 2.86 -23.10 -18.21
CA ALA A 360 3.45 -24.00 -19.18
C ALA A 360 4.97 -23.85 -19.18
N THR A 361 5.65 -24.79 -19.82
CA THR A 361 7.09 -24.83 -19.96
C THR A 361 7.46 -24.78 -21.44
N SER A 362 8.38 -23.90 -21.82
CA SER A 362 9.04 -23.95 -23.12
C SER A 362 10.37 -24.69 -23.00
N GLY A 363 10.57 -25.70 -23.84
CA GLY A 363 11.81 -26.46 -23.98
C GLY A 363 11.76 -27.24 -25.29
N ASP A 364 12.91 -27.40 -25.95
CA ASP A 364 13.03 -28.30 -27.09
C ASP A 364 12.91 -29.74 -26.60
N ALA A 365 12.12 -30.56 -27.29
CA ALA A 365 11.82 -31.94 -26.89
C ALA A 365 13.01 -32.91 -27.04
N ASN A 366 14.20 -32.40 -27.41
CA ASN A 366 15.41 -33.18 -27.58
C ASN A 366 16.51 -32.66 -26.64
N GLU A 367 17.06 -33.62 -25.90
CA GLU A 367 18.21 -33.54 -24.99
C GLU A 367 17.94 -33.02 -23.58
N ASP A 368 18.57 -33.73 -22.63
CA ASP A 368 18.55 -33.58 -21.17
C ASP A 368 19.00 -32.19 -20.67
N CYS A 369 18.29 -31.14 -21.05
CA CYS A 369 18.58 -29.79 -20.64
C CYS A 369 17.73 -29.39 -19.43
N THR A 370 18.41 -29.11 -18.33
CA THR A 370 17.95 -28.44 -17.10
C THR A 370 17.33 -27.05 -17.32
N ASN A 371 17.13 -26.62 -18.57
CA ASN A 371 16.76 -25.27 -18.99
C ASN A 371 15.30 -25.17 -19.50
N SER A 372 14.37 -25.94 -18.92
CA SER A 372 12.95 -25.78 -19.23
C SER A 372 12.44 -24.46 -18.66
N ARG A 373 12.09 -23.50 -19.52
CA ARG A 373 11.61 -22.17 -19.10
C ARG A 373 10.14 -22.25 -18.71
N LYS A 374 9.82 -21.99 -17.44
CA LYS A 374 8.44 -21.97 -16.96
C LYS A 374 7.85 -20.56 -17.09
N TRP A 375 6.68 -20.45 -17.68
CA TRP A 375 5.93 -19.19 -17.78
C TRP A 375 4.52 -19.35 -17.23
N VAL A 376 3.91 -18.22 -16.89
CA VAL A 376 2.51 -18.12 -16.45
C VAL A 376 1.84 -17.01 -17.23
N VAL A 377 0.71 -17.31 -17.86
CA VAL A 377 -0.18 -16.33 -18.50
C VAL A 377 -1.49 -16.30 -17.74
N GLY A 378 -2.03 -15.10 -17.57
CA GLY A 378 -3.30 -14.88 -16.90
C GLY A 378 -4.28 -14.10 -17.75
N ALA A 379 -5.57 -14.36 -17.56
CA ALA A 379 -6.65 -13.56 -18.13
C ALA A 379 -7.70 -13.30 -17.05
N LEU A 380 -8.12 -12.04 -16.92
CA LEU A 380 -9.28 -11.67 -16.12
C LEU A 380 -10.47 -11.46 -17.05
N ILE A 381 -11.54 -12.22 -16.82
CA ILE A 381 -12.79 -12.11 -17.56
C ILE A 381 -13.85 -11.58 -16.60
N HIS A 382 -14.60 -10.55 -16.99
CA HIS A 382 -15.59 -9.91 -16.12
C HIS A 382 -16.93 -10.64 -16.05
N GLN A 383 -17.12 -11.62 -16.93
CA GLN A 383 -18.29 -12.49 -16.98
C GLN A 383 -17.79 -13.92 -17.14
N GLY A 384 -18.30 -14.81 -16.31
CA GLY A 384 -17.97 -16.23 -16.39
C GLY A 384 -18.68 -16.93 -17.54
N PHE A 385 -18.79 -18.25 -17.46
CA PHE A 385 -19.18 -19.11 -18.59
C PHE A 385 -20.59 -19.68 -18.47
#